data_AF-A0AAN5I862-F1
#
_entry.id   AF-A0AAN5I862-F1
#
_cell.length_a   1.000
_cell.length_b   1.000
_cell.length_c   1.000
_cell.angle_alpha   90.00
_cell.angle_beta   90.00
_cell.angle_gamma   90.00
#
_symmetry.space_group_name_H-M   'P 1'
#
loop_
_entity.id
_entity.type
_entity.pdbx_description
1 polymer ?
#
loop_
_entity_poly.entity_id
_entity_poly.type
_entity_poly.pdbx_seq_one_letter_code
_entity_poly.pdbx_strand_id
1 'polypeptide(L)'
;QTTLRNRKQFECSVCFADYDEHLAITCVFMKKRRNTPLPGEVGPTEEELVKEKKEEERGQGELHKFCSECVIGHARAAQEQQVILRAGIGIKCMEPGCTNALLRAHIEQVLDAQTRAMLDPLLSYEALLAANCDDVVKCQRCPFAGAMADKEEQPVFVCGDSACGHSHCRKCGRDYDEKHIGRTCEELDTEAMRKRVEEQTMFKCPRCKKGIVKTEGCNKITCVCGQFSCYVCKQAIEEYEHFQEYTSGSKCSLNVNPTNRTENGRLATLKEQIAGAADEEIKEQLRRLM
;
A
#
# COMPACT_ATOMS: atom_id res chain seq x y z
N GLN A 1 39.85 42.63 -22.28
CA GLN A 1 40.41 41.46 -21.57
C GLN A 1 40.52 41.83 -20.10
N THR A 2 39.40 41.72 -19.39
CA THR A 2 39.33 42.03 -17.95
C THR A 2 39.86 40.81 -17.21
N THR A 3 40.92 41.02 -16.46
CA THR A 3 41.75 40.01 -15.81
C THR A 3 40.95 39.15 -14.83
N LEU A 4 40.89 37.84 -15.08
CA LEU A 4 40.44 36.75 -14.18
C LEU A 4 41.30 36.61 -12.89
N ARG A 5 42.06 37.64 -12.48
CA ARG A 5 43.15 37.53 -11.50
C ARG A 5 42.75 37.66 -10.03
N ASN A 6 41.46 37.82 -9.70
CA ASN A 6 41.00 37.99 -8.30
C ASN A 6 39.62 37.35 -8.06
N ARG A 7 39.35 36.17 -8.60
CA ARG A 7 38.17 35.41 -8.13
C ARG A 7 38.51 34.85 -6.75
N LYS A 8 37.68 35.19 -5.75
CA LYS A 8 37.77 34.55 -4.44
C LYS A 8 37.49 33.06 -4.62
N GLN A 9 38.28 32.22 -3.96
CA GLN A 9 38.16 30.77 -4.00
C GLN A 9 37.69 30.23 -2.66
N PHE A 10 37.14 29.02 -2.66
CA PHE A 10 36.86 28.24 -1.46
C PHE A 10 37.30 26.80 -1.66
N GLU A 11 37.72 26.16 -0.58
CA GLU A 11 38.00 24.73 -0.53
C GLU A 11 36.71 23.96 -0.18
N CYS A 12 36.37 22.94 -0.96
CA CYS A 12 35.21 22.09 -0.67
C CYS A 12 35.45 21.22 0.56
N SER A 13 34.54 21.24 1.54
CA SER A 13 34.67 20.47 2.79
C SER A 13 34.65 18.94 2.63
N VAL A 14 34.42 18.41 1.42
CA VAL A 14 34.36 16.96 1.16
C VAL A 14 35.51 16.49 0.29
N CYS A 15 35.76 17.13 -0.85
CA CYS A 15 36.82 16.72 -1.78
C CYS A 15 38.13 17.50 -1.60
N PHE A 16 38.15 18.54 -0.77
CA PHE A 16 39.32 19.39 -0.50
C PHE A 16 39.93 20.06 -1.74
N ALA A 17 39.16 20.19 -2.83
CA ALA A 17 39.57 20.92 -4.02
C ALA A 17 39.09 22.38 -3.98
N ASP A 18 39.81 23.27 -4.67
CA ASP A 18 39.50 24.69 -4.78
C ASP A 18 38.50 24.98 -5.90
N TYR A 19 37.49 25.81 -5.60
CA TYR A 19 36.46 26.25 -6.53
C TYR A 19 36.24 27.76 -6.42
N ASP A 20 35.60 28.36 -7.44
CA ASP A 20 35.21 29.77 -7.38
C ASP A 20 34.12 30.00 -6.31
N GLU A 21 34.29 31.00 -5.44
CA GLU A 21 33.41 31.26 -4.27
C GLU A 21 31.92 31.44 -4.62
N HIS A 22 31.61 32.00 -5.79
CA HIS A 22 30.23 32.18 -6.24
C HIS A 22 29.49 30.88 -6.59
N LEU A 23 30.22 29.76 -6.72
CA LEU A 23 29.66 28.43 -6.94
C LEU A 23 29.51 27.63 -5.62
N ALA A 24 29.87 28.22 -4.49
CA ALA A 24 29.80 27.56 -3.20
C ALA A 24 28.36 27.26 -2.79
N ILE A 25 28.04 25.99 -2.62
CA ILE A 25 26.79 25.57 -2.00
C ILE A 25 27.05 25.49 -0.51
N THR A 26 26.37 26.33 0.25
CA THR A 26 26.65 26.51 1.68
C THR A 26 25.52 25.94 2.52
N CYS A 27 25.84 25.19 3.56
CA CYS A 27 24.82 24.75 4.51
C CYS A 27 24.26 25.93 5.29
N VAL A 28 22.99 25.86 5.66
CA VAL A 28 22.32 26.93 6.40
C VAL A 28 21.92 26.45 7.79
N PHE A 29 22.05 27.37 8.74
CA PHE A 29 21.62 27.14 10.09
C PHE A 29 20.08 27.00 10.15
N MET A 30 19.63 25.87 10.66
CA MET A 30 18.22 25.58 10.91
C MET A 30 17.85 26.06 12.31
N LYS A 31 17.30 27.28 12.44
CA LYS A 31 16.67 27.70 13.70
C LYS A 31 15.53 26.73 14.02
N LYS A 32 15.56 26.07 15.18
CA LYS A 32 14.38 25.37 15.69
C LYS A 32 13.24 26.40 15.75
N ARG A 33 12.13 26.15 15.06
CA ARG A 33 10.94 26.97 15.26
C ARG A 33 10.55 26.80 16.72
N ARG A 34 10.43 27.92 17.45
CA ARG A 34 9.74 27.93 18.73
C ARG A 34 8.36 27.33 18.48
N ASN A 35 8.06 26.18 19.08
CA ASN A 35 6.68 25.76 19.22
C ASN A 35 6.04 26.81 20.13
N THR A 36 5.37 27.79 19.54
CA THR A 36 4.40 28.59 20.30
C THR A 36 3.32 27.59 20.74
N PRO A 37 3.17 27.35 22.05
CA PRO A 37 2.19 26.39 22.54
C PRO A 37 0.81 26.78 22.00
N LEU A 38 0.04 25.80 21.56
CA LEU A 38 -1.36 26.05 21.23
C LEU A 38 -2.11 26.49 22.50
N PRO A 39 -3.25 27.21 22.40
CA PRO A 39 -4.01 27.63 23.57
C PRO A 39 -4.37 26.41 24.44
N GLY A 40 -3.80 26.33 25.64
CA GLY A 40 -4.01 25.22 26.58
C GLY A 40 -2.83 24.25 26.76
N GLU A 41 -1.76 24.39 25.96
CA GLU A 41 -0.53 23.60 26.14
C GLU A 41 0.44 24.28 27.12
N VAL A 42 1.12 23.47 27.93
CA VAL A 42 2.18 23.95 28.84
C VAL A 42 3.39 24.34 28.01
N GLY A 43 3.86 25.58 28.16
CA GLY A 43 5.06 26.07 27.46
C GLY A 43 6.35 25.41 27.95
N PRO A 44 7.46 25.58 27.19
CA PRO A 44 8.76 25.01 27.55
C PRO A 44 9.26 25.58 28.88
N THR A 45 9.91 24.72 29.68
CA THR A 45 10.52 25.07 30.96
C THR A 45 11.75 25.96 30.78
N GLU A 46 12.13 26.70 31.84
CA GLU A 46 13.35 27.53 31.81
C GLU A 46 14.62 26.72 31.51
N GLU A 47 14.70 25.47 31.99
CA GLU A 47 15.82 24.57 31.70
C GLU A 47 15.88 24.17 30.22
N GLU A 48 14.73 23.96 29.58
CA GLU A 48 14.64 23.67 28.14
C GLU A 48 15.05 24.90 27.31
N LEU A 49 14.61 26.09 27.68
CA LEU A 49 14.99 27.35 27.02
C LEU A 49 16.49 27.65 27.13
N VAL A 50 17.13 27.30 28.27
CA VAL A 50 18.58 27.46 28.45
C VAL A 50 19.36 26.42 27.63
N LYS A 51 18.88 25.19 27.51
CA LYS A 51 19.47 24.16 26.63
C LYS A 51 19.36 24.57 25.17
N GLU A 52 18.21 25.07 24.73
CA GLU A 52 17.98 25.56 23.37
C GLU A 52 18.92 26.72 23.01
N LYS A 53 19.09 27.71 23.90
CA LYS A 53 20.05 28.81 23.69
C LYS A 53 21.50 28.33 23.55
N LYS A 54 21.94 27.37 24.38
CA LYS A 54 23.28 26.77 24.27
C LYS A 54 23.45 25.97 22.97
N GLU A 55 22.40 25.30 22.50
CA GLU A 55 22.40 24.63 21.19
C GLU A 55 22.42 25.62 20.01
N GLU A 56 21.69 26.74 20.12
CA GLU A 56 21.72 27.83 19.13
C GLU A 56 23.09 28.50 19.04
N GLU A 57 23.76 28.73 20.17
CA GLU A 57 25.14 29.25 20.21
C GLU A 57 26.15 28.25 19.62
N ARG A 58 25.96 26.94 19.83
CA ARG A 58 26.78 25.88 19.22
C ARG A 58 26.52 25.72 17.72
N GLY A 59 25.30 26.01 17.26
CA GLY A 59 24.88 25.91 15.86
C GLY A 59 25.27 27.10 14.98
N GLN A 60 25.81 28.17 15.59
CA GLN A 60 26.49 29.27 14.89
C GLN A 60 27.91 28.89 14.43
N GLY A 61 28.26 27.59 14.45
CA GLY A 61 29.49 27.07 13.87
C GLY A 61 29.61 27.35 12.37
N GLU A 62 30.85 27.27 11.88
CA GLU A 62 31.25 27.61 10.52
C GLU A 62 30.27 27.10 9.45
N LEU A 63 29.95 27.98 8.51
CA LEU A 63 29.14 27.64 7.34
C LEU A 63 29.99 26.81 6.37
N HIS A 64 29.70 25.51 6.28
CA HIS A 64 30.42 24.59 5.40
C HIS A 64 30.05 24.81 3.93
N LYS A 65 31.06 24.80 3.06
CA LYS A 65 30.94 25.07 1.62
C LYS A 65 31.26 23.81 0.81
N PHE A 66 30.44 23.54 -0.19
CA PHE A 66 30.53 22.33 -1.01
C PHE A 66 30.49 22.66 -2.50
N CYS A 67 31.20 21.86 -3.30
CA CYS A 67 31.07 21.89 -4.75
C CYS A 67 29.82 21.11 -5.21
N SER A 68 29.37 21.39 -6.44
CA SER A 68 28.19 20.75 -7.03
C SER A 68 28.32 19.24 -7.12
N GLU A 69 29.50 18.72 -7.47
CA GLU A 69 29.76 17.29 -7.61
C GLU A 69 29.54 16.53 -6.29
N CYS A 70 30.07 17.06 -5.18
CA CYS A 70 29.86 16.47 -3.86
C CYS A 70 28.39 16.53 -3.43
N VAL A 71 27.68 17.63 -3.73
CA VAL A 71 26.25 17.76 -3.43
C VAL A 71 25.41 16.77 -4.23
N ILE A 72 25.72 16.58 -5.52
CA ILE A 72 25.06 15.56 -6.37
C ILE A 72 25.30 14.16 -5.81
N GLY A 73 26.55 13.83 -5.45
CA GLY A 73 26.90 12.54 -4.84
C GLY A 73 26.12 12.30 -3.54
N HIS A 74 26.05 13.31 -2.68
CA HIS A 74 25.31 13.21 -1.42
C HIS A 74 23.79 13.09 -1.62
N ALA A 75 23.23 13.82 -2.57
CA ALA A 75 21.83 13.68 -2.97
C ALA A 75 21.52 12.26 -3.46
N ARG A 76 22.41 11.66 -4.27
CA ARG A 76 22.26 10.27 -4.76
C ARG A 76 22.28 9.23 -3.63
N ALA A 77 23.09 9.46 -2.59
CA ALA A 77 23.14 8.59 -1.42
C ALA A 77 21.81 8.51 -0.64
N ALA A 78 20.85 9.42 -0.90
CA ALA A 78 19.54 9.41 -0.24
C ALA A 78 18.70 8.14 -0.47
N GLN A 79 19.02 7.34 -1.48
CA GLN A 79 18.34 6.07 -1.72
C GLN A 79 18.70 4.99 -0.69
N GLU A 80 19.91 5.05 -0.15
CA GLU A 80 20.50 4.01 0.71
C GLU A 80 20.76 4.52 2.13
N GLN A 81 20.89 5.83 2.29
CA GLN A 81 21.26 6.48 3.53
C GLN A 81 20.20 7.51 3.94
N GLN A 82 20.02 7.67 5.25
CA GLN A 82 19.11 8.67 5.80
C GLN A 82 19.75 10.07 5.77
N VAL A 83 19.89 10.64 4.58
CA VAL A 83 20.43 12.01 4.37
C VAL A 83 19.34 13.07 4.32
N ILE A 84 18.10 12.70 4.04
CA ILE A 84 16.98 13.65 3.94
C ILE A 84 16.60 14.14 5.34
N LEU A 85 16.31 15.44 5.44
CA LEU A 85 15.81 16.06 6.66
C LEU A 85 14.30 15.86 6.79
N ARG A 86 13.83 15.84 8.05
CA ARG A 86 12.40 15.80 8.35
C ARG A 86 11.67 16.94 7.63
N ALA A 87 10.42 16.70 7.26
CA ALA A 87 9.59 17.60 6.47
C ALA A 87 10.08 17.84 5.03
N GLY A 88 11.08 17.10 4.54
CA GLY A 88 11.48 17.14 3.14
C GLY A 88 12.09 18.47 2.68
N ILE A 89 12.60 19.27 3.63
CA ILE A 89 13.08 20.65 3.38
C ILE A 89 14.46 20.69 2.71
N GLY A 90 15.18 19.57 2.68
CA GLY A 90 16.53 19.47 2.14
C GLY A 90 17.24 18.21 2.62
N ILE A 91 18.57 18.19 2.45
CA ILE A 91 19.44 17.10 2.88
C ILE A 91 20.38 17.59 3.99
N LYS A 92 20.90 16.67 4.81
CA LYS A 92 21.83 16.93 5.90
C LYS A 92 23.12 17.58 5.37
N CYS A 93 23.77 18.38 6.22
CA CYS A 93 25.14 18.79 5.96
C CYS A 93 26.06 17.56 5.88
N MET A 94 27.02 17.58 4.96
CA MET A 94 27.99 16.48 4.81
C MET A 94 29.09 16.49 5.89
N GLU A 95 29.24 17.60 6.61
CA GLU A 95 30.22 17.70 7.71
C GLU A 95 29.77 16.87 8.91
N PRO A 96 30.63 15.95 9.42
CA PRO A 96 30.33 15.15 10.60
C PRO A 96 29.95 16.00 11.83
N GLY A 97 28.83 15.66 12.46
CA GLY A 97 28.36 16.35 13.66
C GLY A 97 27.68 17.71 13.40
N CYS A 98 27.65 18.19 12.16
CA CYS A 98 26.94 19.42 11.81
C CYS A 98 25.42 19.16 11.73
N THR A 99 24.63 20.03 12.37
CA THR A 99 23.15 19.97 12.36
C THR A 99 22.52 20.88 11.31
N ASN A 100 23.33 21.56 10.50
CA ASN A 100 22.86 22.42 9.42
C ASN A 100 22.35 21.60 8.24
N ALA A 101 21.77 22.31 7.28
CA ALA A 101 21.09 21.71 6.16
C ALA A 101 21.54 22.29 4.82
N LEU A 102 21.50 21.46 3.79
CA LEU A 102 21.47 21.89 2.40
C LEU A 102 20.00 21.93 1.97
N LEU A 103 19.43 23.14 1.94
CA LEU A 103 18.02 23.33 1.56
C LEU A 103 17.78 22.90 0.12
N ARG A 104 16.62 22.29 -0.12
CA ARG A 104 16.17 21.90 -1.47
C ARG A 104 16.32 23.06 -2.46
N ALA A 105 15.85 24.26 -2.07
CA ALA A 105 15.90 25.46 -2.90
C ALA A 105 17.33 25.87 -3.33
N HIS A 106 18.36 25.54 -2.55
CA HIS A 106 19.75 25.86 -2.88
C HIS A 106 20.40 24.79 -3.75
N ILE A 107 20.09 23.52 -3.52
CA ILE A 107 20.72 22.42 -4.24
C ILE A 107 20.05 22.11 -5.58
N GLU A 108 18.75 22.39 -5.72
CA GLU A 108 17.99 22.03 -6.92
C GLU A 108 18.59 22.60 -8.23
N GLN A 109 19.21 23.77 -8.16
CA GLN A 109 19.85 24.42 -9.31
C GLN A 109 21.11 23.69 -9.81
N VAL A 110 21.77 22.90 -8.96
CA VAL A 110 23.00 22.19 -9.29
C VAL A 110 22.76 20.70 -9.54
N LEU A 111 21.59 20.16 -9.17
CA LEU A 111 21.26 18.76 -9.39
C LEU A 111 20.90 18.49 -10.85
N ASP A 112 21.50 17.44 -11.40
CA ASP A 112 21.13 16.92 -12.72
C ASP A 112 19.68 16.36 -12.72
N ALA A 113 19.08 16.24 -13.91
CA ALA A 113 17.68 15.84 -14.06
C ALA A 113 17.38 14.46 -13.45
N GLN A 114 18.32 13.51 -13.56
CA GLN A 114 18.15 12.16 -13.01
C GLN A 114 18.18 12.20 -11.48
N THR A 115 19.12 12.94 -10.90
CA THR A 115 19.22 13.09 -9.44
C THR A 115 18.00 13.81 -8.87
N ARG A 116 17.47 14.83 -9.55
CA ARG A 116 16.22 15.52 -9.14
C ARG A 116 15.02 14.59 -9.16
N ALA A 117 14.80 13.90 -10.28
CA ALA A 117 13.69 12.97 -10.42
C ALA A 117 13.70 11.86 -9.36
N MET A 118 14.89 11.44 -8.92
CA MET A 118 15.05 10.49 -7.82
C MET A 118 14.79 11.11 -6.44
N LEU A 119 15.35 12.30 -6.17
CA LEU A 119 15.32 12.92 -4.84
C LEU A 119 13.96 13.54 -4.48
N ASP A 120 13.29 14.14 -5.46
CA ASP A 120 12.01 14.84 -5.29
C ASP A 120 10.90 14.00 -4.62
N PRO A 121 10.63 12.74 -5.04
CA PRO A 121 9.61 11.93 -4.39
C PRO A 121 9.99 11.55 -2.96
N LEU A 122 11.28 11.39 -2.65
CA LEU A 122 11.75 11.10 -1.29
C LEU A 122 11.56 12.30 -0.36
N LEU A 123 11.90 13.51 -0.84
CA LEU A 123 11.64 14.75 -0.10
C LEU A 123 10.14 14.95 0.13
N SER A 124 9.34 14.72 -0.91
CA SER A 124 7.88 14.85 -0.82
C SER A 124 7.28 13.87 0.18
N TYR A 125 7.77 12.64 0.23
CA TYR A 125 7.34 11.66 1.20
C TYR A 125 7.64 12.09 2.65
N GLU A 126 8.84 12.60 2.92
CA GLU A 126 9.19 13.16 4.24
C GLU A 126 8.33 14.37 4.62
N ALA A 127 7.93 15.19 3.65
CA ALA A 127 6.99 16.28 3.86
C ALA A 127 5.59 15.78 4.26
N LEU A 128 5.09 14.73 3.60
CA LEU A 128 3.80 14.10 3.93
C LEU A 128 3.81 13.49 5.34
N LEU A 129 4.91 12.82 5.72
CA LEU A 129 5.08 12.28 7.07
C LEU A 129 5.08 13.38 8.13
N ALA A 130 5.78 14.49 7.88
CA ALA A 130 5.85 15.60 8.82
C ALA A 130 4.54 16.38 8.94
N ALA A 131 3.74 16.42 7.87
CA ALA A 131 2.42 17.04 7.86
C ALA A 131 1.35 16.21 8.60
N ASN A 132 1.69 14.99 9.05
CA ASN A 132 0.80 14.07 9.75
C ASN A 132 -0.52 13.84 9.00
N CYS A 133 -0.41 13.66 7.68
CA CYS A 133 -1.56 13.35 6.83
C CYS A 133 -2.13 11.97 7.18
N ASP A 134 -3.46 11.87 7.29
CA ASP A 134 -4.12 10.65 7.77
C ASP A 134 -4.02 9.45 6.83
N ASP A 135 -4.10 9.67 5.50
CA ASP A 135 -4.03 8.59 4.51
C ASP A 135 -3.02 8.91 3.40
N VAL A 136 -1.77 8.61 3.70
CA VAL A 136 -0.65 8.68 2.74
C VAL A 136 -0.54 7.36 1.99
N VAL A 137 -0.80 7.41 0.68
CA VAL A 137 -0.74 6.25 -0.21
C VAL A 137 0.55 6.30 -1.02
N LYS A 138 1.27 5.17 -1.08
CA LYS A 138 2.48 4.99 -1.89
C LYS A 138 2.16 4.34 -3.22
N CYS A 139 2.80 4.79 -4.29
CA CYS A 139 2.81 4.07 -5.55
C CYS A 139 3.55 2.72 -5.37
N GLN A 140 3.05 1.68 -6.03
CA GLN A 140 3.66 0.34 -5.99
C GLN A 140 4.75 0.14 -7.05
N ARG A 141 4.96 1.13 -7.93
CA ARG A 141 5.88 1.05 -9.08
C ARG A 141 6.99 2.08 -9.05
N CYS A 142 6.84 3.16 -8.28
CA CYS A 142 7.85 4.21 -8.15
C CYS A 142 7.81 4.84 -6.74
N PRO A 143 8.78 5.71 -6.38
CA PRO A 143 8.84 6.33 -5.06
C PRO A 143 7.76 7.38 -4.78
N PHE A 144 6.87 7.70 -5.73
CA PHE A 144 5.83 8.70 -5.55
C PHE A 144 4.86 8.31 -4.42
N ALA A 145 4.51 9.30 -3.59
CA ALA A 145 3.52 9.17 -2.55
C ALA A 145 2.62 10.41 -2.54
N GLY A 146 1.36 10.23 -2.14
CA GLY A 146 0.39 11.31 -2.05
C GLY A 146 -0.55 11.10 -0.88
N ALA A 147 -0.93 12.20 -0.21
CA ALA A 147 -2.06 12.19 0.70
C ALA A 147 -3.36 12.20 -0.11
N MET A 148 -4.27 11.31 0.22
CA MET A 148 -5.59 11.24 -0.41
C MET A 148 -6.67 11.41 0.64
N ALA A 149 -7.82 11.93 0.21
CA ALA A 149 -9.02 11.95 1.04
C ALA A 149 -9.58 10.53 1.23
N ASP A 150 -10.72 10.46 1.91
CA ASP A 150 -11.44 9.26 2.29
C ASP A 150 -11.31 8.08 1.30
N LYS A 151 -10.91 6.93 1.83
CA LYS A 151 -10.65 5.70 1.08
C LYS A 151 -11.91 5.07 0.49
N GLU A 152 -13.07 5.37 1.05
CA GLU A 152 -14.38 4.93 0.56
C GLU A 152 -14.87 5.79 -0.60
N GLU A 153 -14.66 7.11 -0.55
CA GLU A 153 -15.00 8.02 -1.64
C GLU A 153 -14.04 7.89 -2.83
N GLN A 154 -12.74 7.69 -2.55
CA GLN A 154 -11.70 7.58 -3.57
C GLN A 154 -10.98 6.23 -3.46
N PRO A 155 -11.58 5.10 -3.86
CA PRO A 155 -10.99 3.77 -3.67
C PRO A 155 -9.82 3.47 -4.62
N VAL A 156 -9.53 4.35 -5.57
CA VAL A 156 -8.49 4.17 -6.59
C VAL A 156 -7.41 5.22 -6.40
N PHE A 157 -6.16 4.77 -6.29
CA PHE A 157 -4.98 5.62 -6.37
C PHE A 157 -4.51 5.68 -7.82
N VAL A 158 -4.15 6.87 -8.29
CA VAL A 158 -3.47 7.10 -9.58
C VAL A 158 -2.18 7.84 -9.31
N CYS A 159 -1.06 7.29 -9.77
CA CYS A 159 0.25 7.90 -9.58
C CYS A 159 0.33 9.25 -10.29
N GLY A 160 0.66 10.31 -9.56
CA GLY A 160 0.80 11.67 -10.09
C GLY A 160 2.09 11.91 -10.88
N ASP A 161 3.04 10.96 -10.84
CA ASP A 161 4.22 11.00 -11.69
C ASP A 161 3.85 10.71 -13.15
N SER A 162 4.10 11.69 -14.02
CA SER A 162 3.78 11.64 -15.46
C SER A 162 4.49 10.51 -16.22
N ALA A 163 5.63 10.03 -15.73
CA ALA A 163 6.34 8.92 -16.36
C ALA A 163 5.81 7.55 -15.90
N CYS A 164 5.12 7.48 -14.75
CA CYS A 164 4.64 6.24 -14.17
C CYS A 164 3.17 5.96 -14.50
N GLY A 165 2.26 6.89 -14.17
CA GLY A 165 0.82 6.76 -14.45
C GLY A 165 0.12 5.53 -13.84
N HIS A 166 0.79 4.74 -13.00
CA HIS A 166 0.26 3.50 -12.46
C HIS A 166 -0.93 3.73 -11.52
N SER A 167 -1.97 2.90 -11.65
CA SER A 167 -3.17 2.92 -10.81
C SER A 167 -3.36 1.62 -10.05
N HIS A 168 -3.75 1.71 -8.77
CA HIS A 168 -4.09 0.56 -7.95
C HIS A 168 -5.25 0.86 -7.00
N CYS A 169 -6.00 -0.18 -6.63
CA CYS A 169 -7.07 -0.09 -5.66
C CYS A 169 -6.49 0.10 -4.26
N ARG A 170 -6.90 1.16 -3.56
CA ARG A 170 -6.50 1.43 -2.17
C ARG A 170 -7.05 0.39 -1.20
N LYS A 171 -8.20 -0.23 -1.51
CA LYS A 171 -8.88 -1.21 -0.64
C LYS A 171 -8.17 -2.55 -0.61
N CYS A 172 -7.88 -3.12 -1.79
CA CYS A 172 -7.27 -4.45 -1.90
C CYS A 172 -5.80 -4.44 -2.35
N GLY A 173 -5.25 -3.28 -2.71
CA GLY A 173 -3.86 -3.15 -3.15
C GLY A 173 -3.55 -3.69 -4.54
N ARG A 174 -4.54 -4.17 -5.30
CA ARG A 174 -4.31 -4.71 -6.65
C ARG A 174 -4.29 -3.61 -7.70
N ASP A 175 -3.59 -3.88 -8.82
CA ASP A 175 -3.61 -3.04 -10.01
C ASP A 175 -5.07 -2.75 -10.42
N TYR A 176 -5.37 -1.48 -10.68
CA TYR A 176 -6.70 -1.05 -11.10
C TYR A 176 -6.76 -1.00 -12.62
N ASP A 177 -6.84 -2.19 -13.21
CA ASP A 177 -6.82 -2.46 -14.65
C ASP A 177 -8.21 -2.93 -15.16
N GLU A 178 -8.28 -3.39 -16.41
CA GLU A 178 -9.50 -3.93 -17.03
C GLU A 178 -10.13 -5.08 -16.23
N LYS A 179 -9.35 -5.83 -15.44
CA LYS A 179 -9.88 -6.91 -14.60
C LYS A 179 -10.56 -6.38 -13.36
N HIS A 180 -10.08 -5.27 -12.79
CA HIS A 180 -10.67 -4.66 -11.61
C HIS A 180 -11.83 -3.71 -11.95
N ILE A 181 -11.78 -3.03 -13.09
CA ILE A 181 -12.82 -2.09 -13.51
C ILE A 181 -14.18 -2.80 -13.60
N GLY A 182 -15.18 -2.24 -12.91
CA GLY A 182 -16.54 -2.79 -12.87
C GLY A 182 -16.71 -4.01 -11.96
N ARG A 183 -15.69 -4.38 -11.18
CA ARG A 183 -15.74 -5.47 -10.20
C ARG A 183 -15.38 -4.98 -8.81
N THR A 184 -15.98 -5.62 -7.81
CA THR A 184 -15.67 -5.41 -6.40
C THR A 184 -14.38 -6.13 -6.02
N CYS A 185 -13.73 -5.68 -4.94
CA CYS A 185 -12.51 -6.33 -4.45
C CYS A 185 -12.74 -7.80 -4.03
N GLU A 186 -13.96 -8.13 -3.59
CA GLU A 186 -14.35 -9.49 -3.19
C GLU A 186 -14.53 -10.44 -4.38
N GLU A 187 -15.09 -9.96 -5.49
CA GLU A 187 -15.23 -10.75 -6.72
C GLU A 187 -13.88 -11.09 -7.34
N LEU A 188 -12.86 -10.29 -7.05
CA LEU A 188 -11.49 -10.57 -7.47
C LEU A 188 -10.76 -11.46 -6.47
N ASP A 189 -11.17 -11.50 -5.21
CA ASP A 189 -10.55 -12.33 -4.18
C ASP A 189 -10.75 -13.81 -4.49
N THR A 190 -9.65 -14.45 -4.90
CA THR A 190 -9.63 -15.80 -5.41
C THR A 190 -9.99 -16.82 -4.32
N GLU A 191 -9.63 -16.52 -3.08
CA GLU A 191 -9.90 -17.36 -1.93
C GLU A 191 -11.33 -17.19 -1.45
N ALA A 192 -11.84 -15.95 -1.42
CA ALA A 192 -13.25 -15.70 -1.14
C ALA A 192 -14.15 -16.37 -2.17
N MET A 193 -13.78 -16.32 -3.45
CA MET A 193 -14.48 -17.01 -4.54
C MET A 193 -14.44 -18.53 -4.37
N ARG A 194 -13.26 -19.13 -4.12
CA ARG A 194 -13.13 -20.56 -3.83
C ARG A 194 -14.03 -20.99 -2.67
N LYS A 195 -13.98 -20.25 -1.55
CA LYS A 195 -14.77 -20.57 -0.37
C LYS A 195 -16.27 -20.47 -0.61
N ARG A 196 -16.74 -19.43 -1.31
CA ARG A 196 -18.15 -19.29 -1.72
C ARG A 196 -18.59 -20.49 -2.55
N VAL A 197 -17.73 -20.93 -3.48
CA VAL A 197 -18.02 -22.08 -4.34
C VAL A 197 -18.03 -23.38 -3.54
N GLU A 198 -17.05 -23.63 -2.68
CA GLU A 198 -17.04 -24.82 -1.82
C GLU A 198 -18.27 -24.87 -0.91
N GLU A 199 -18.68 -23.74 -0.36
CA GLU A 199 -19.90 -23.63 0.47
C GLU A 199 -21.18 -23.92 -0.32
N GLN A 200 -21.22 -23.53 -1.60
CA GLN A 200 -22.39 -23.75 -2.47
C GLN A 200 -22.42 -25.14 -3.13
N THR A 201 -21.26 -25.76 -3.37
CA THR A 201 -21.11 -27.03 -4.11
C THR A 201 -20.92 -28.25 -3.21
N MET A 202 -20.37 -28.10 -2.00
CA MET A 202 -20.09 -29.23 -1.11
C MET A 202 -21.11 -29.33 0.04
N PHE A 203 -21.71 -30.50 0.22
CA PHE A 203 -22.51 -30.77 1.41
C PHE A 203 -21.58 -31.06 2.60
N LYS A 204 -21.61 -30.23 3.65
CA LYS A 204 -20.87 -30.52 4.90
C LYS A 204 -21.73 -31.35 5.85
N CYS A 205 -21.20 -32.50 6.30
CA CYS A 205 -21.89 -33.34 7.26
C CYS A 205 -22.24 -32.54 8.53
N PRO A 206 -23.49 -32.56 9.03
CA PRO A 206 -23.88 -31.79 10.21
C PRO A 206 -23.13 -32.22 11.47
N ARG A 207 -22.73 -33.51 11.55
CA ARG A 207 -22.00 -34.11 12.67
C ARG A 207 -20.50 -33.79 12.64
N CYS A 208 -19.80 -34.20 11.58
CA CYS A 208 -18.33 -34.11 11.53
C CYS A 208 -17.78 -33.01 10.61
N LYS A 209 -18.64 -32.23 9.96
CA LYS A 209 -18.31 -31.13 9.03
C LYS A 209 -17.50 -31.52 7.79
N LYS A 210 -17.18 -32.79 7.60
CA LYS A 210 -16.51 -33.29 6.39
C LYS A 210 -17.38 -33.01 5.15
N GLY A 211 -16.76 -32.46 4.11
CA GLY A 211 -17.40 -32.20 2.83
C GLY A 211 -17.72 -33.50 2.08
N ILE A 212 -18.91 -33.54 1.48
CA ILE A 212 -19.44 -34.67 0.73
C ILE A 212 -19.96 -34.11 -0.60
N VAL A 213 -19.46 -34.64 -1.71
CA VAL A 213 -19.95 -34.35 -3.06
C VAL A 213 -20.90 -35.48 -3.45
N LYS A 214 -22.13 -35.13 -3.85
CA LYS A 214 -23.09 -36.11 -4.36
C LYS A 214 -22.83 -36.25 -5.87
N THR A 215 -22.43 -37.44 -6.32
CA THR A 215 -22.19 -37.69 -7.74
C THR A 215 -23.47 -38.10 -8.45
N GLU A 216 -24.22 -39.08 -7.94
CA GLU A 216 -25.53 -39.50 -8.46
C GLU A 216 -26.39 -40.16 -7.36
N GLY A 217 -27.70 -40.38 -7.61
CA GLY A 217 -28.55 -41.25 -6.78
C GLY A 217 -29.45 -40.57 -5.73
N CYS A 218 -29.76 -41.31 -4.65
CA CYS A 218 -30.74 -40.96 -3.61
C CYS A 218 -30.36 -39.72 -2.80
N ASN A 219 -31.34 -38.94 -2.33
CA ASN A 219 -31.09 -37.75 -1.48
C ASN A 219 -30.68 -38.08 -0.02
N LYS A 220 -30.74 -39.35 0.39
CA LYS A 220 -30.15 -39.84 1.66
C LYS A 220 -28.63 -39.97 1.48
N ILE A 221 -27.87 -39.16 2.19
CA ILE A 221 -26.40 -39.24 2.22
C ILE A 221 -25.94 -39.87 3.52
N THR A 222 -25.03 -40.82 3.41
CA THR A 222 -24.33 -41.44 4.54
C THR A 222 -22.92 -40.88 4.62
N CYS A 223 -22.60 -40.22 5.73
CA CYS A 223 -21.23 -39.79 5.97
C CYS A 223 -20.37 -40.95 6.49
N VAL A 224 -19.05 -40.90 6.26
CA VAL A 224 -18.07 -41.83 6.84
C VAL A 224 -18.08 -41.87 8.37
N CYS A 225 -18.63 -40.84 9.03
CA CYS A 225 -18.82 -40.82 10.49
C CYS A 225 -20.12 -41.52 10.95
N GLY A 226 -20.86 -42.13 10.02
CA GLY A 226 -22.12 -42.84 10.27
C GLY A 226 -23.37 -41.94 10.34
N GLN A 227 -23.25 -40.62 10.13
CA GLN A 227 -24.42 -39.74 10.12
C GLN A 227 -25.19 -39.84 8.80
N PHE A 228 -26.49 -40.12 8.87
CA PHE A 228 -27.39 -39.93 7.74
C PHE A 228 -27.86 -38.48 7.64
N SER A 229 -27.96 -37.95 6.43
CA SER A 229 -28.40 -36.58 6.19
C SER A 229 -29.14 -36.46 4.87
N CYS A 230 -30.02 -35.47 4.78
CA CYS A 230 -30.69 -35.14 3.54
C CYS A 230 -29.86 -34.14 2.72
N TYR A 231 -29.57 -34.47 1.46
CA TYR A 231 -28.81 -33.59 0.58
C TYR A 231 -29.53 -32.28 0.24
N VAL A 232 -30.87 -32.30 0.25
CA VAL A 232 -31.74 -31.18 -0.13
C VAL A 232 -31.77 -30.12 0.97
N CYS A 233 -32.23 -30.49 2.17
CA CYS A 233 -32.39 -29.56 3.29
C CYS A 233 -31.16 -29.47 4.20
N LYS A 234 -30.11 -30.29 3.94
CA LYS A 234 -28.83 -30.30 4.67
C LYS A 234 -28.94 -30.71 6.15
N GLN A 235 -30.10 -31.22 6.58
CA GLN A 235 -30.34 -31.63 7.96
C GLN A 235 -29.90 -33.08 8.22
N ALA A 236 -29.55 -33.36 9.47
CA ALA A 236 -29.39 -34.71 9.98
C ALA A 236 -30.75 -35.43 9.93
N ILE A 237 -30.74 -36.68 9.51
CA ILE A 237 -31.93 -37.55 9.45
C ILE A 237 -31.60 -38.88 10.10
N GLU A 238 -32.63 -39.63 10.49
CA GLU A 238 -32.45 -40.96 11.08
C GLU A 238 -32.43 -42.05 10.01
N GLU A 239 -33.44 -42.10 9.13
CA GLU A 239 -33.58 -43.14 8.10
C GLU A 239 -34.43 -42.57 6.92
N TYR A 240 -35.22 -43.39 6.23
CA TYR A 240 -36.04 -42.97 5.09
C TYR A 240 -37.31 -42.17 5.45
N GLU A 241 -37.70 -42.06 6.72
CA GLU A 241 -38.94 -41.38 7.17
C GLU A 241 -39.00 -39.88 6.85
N HIS A 242 -37.83 -39.28 6.66
CA HIS A 242 -37.66 -37.90 6.21
C HIS A 242 -38.17 -37.67 4.77
N PHE A 243 -38.28 -38.75 3.98
CA PHE A 243 -38.60 -38.66 2.57
C PHE A 243 -40.00 -39.16 2.22
N GLN A 244 -40.60 -38.59 1.15
CA GLN A 244 -41.91 -39.00 0.63
C GLN A 244 -41.92 -38.97 -0.91
N GLU A 245 -42.72 -39.85 -1.53
CA GLU A 245 -42.73 -40.05 -2.99
C GLU A 245 -43.43 -38.92 -3.77
N TYR A 246 -44.40 -38.23 -3.16
CA TYR A 246 -45.20 -37.18 -3.81
C TYR A 246 -45.21 -35.90 -2.96
N THR A 247 -44.91 -34.76 -3.58
CA THR A 247 -44.79 -33.45 -2.91
C THR A 247 -46.16 -32.87 -2.56
N SER A 248 -46.64 -33.14 -1.35
CA SER A 248 -47.82 -32.48 -0.77
C SER A 248 -47.69 -32.25 0.75
N GLY A 249 -46.47 -31.95 1.23
CA GLY A 249 -46.22 -31.64 2.64
C GLY A 249 -44.74 -31.33 2.97
N SER A 250 -44.45 -31.09 4.26
CA SER A 250 -43.17 -30.67 4.86
C SER A 250 -41.99 -31.67 4.77
N LYS A 251 -42.10 -32.73 3.95
CA LYS A 251 -41.09 -33.80 3.80
C LYS A 251 -40.33 -33.68 2.46
N CYS A 252 -39.06 -34.07 2.44
CA CYS A 252 -38.22 -33.98 1.24
C CYS A 252 -38.48 -35.14 0.27
N SER A 253 -38.24 -34.96 -1.02
CA SER A 253 -38.37 -36.08 -1.98
C SER A 253 -37.14 -37.01 -1.97
N LEU A 254 -37.38 -38.33 -2.00
CA LEU A 254 -36.31 -39.34 -1.98
C LEU A 254 -35.55 -39.43 -3.30
N ASN A 255 -36.32 -39.59 -4.38
CA ASN A 255 -35.84 -39.91 -5.74
C ASN A 255 -36.21 -38.82 -6.74
N VAL A 256 -37.23 -38.01 -6.45
CA VAL A 256 -37.47 -36.79 -7.22
C VAL A 256 -36.33 -35.87 -6.84
N ASN A 257 -35.42 -35.66 -7.78
CA ASN A 257 -34.42 -34.63 -7.68
C ASN A 257 -35.19 -33.29 -7.76
N PRO A 258 -35.38 -32.54 -6.65
CA PRO A 258 -35.81 -31.14 -6.76
C PRO A 258 -34.70 -30.30 -7.41
N THR A 259 -33.56 -30.94 -7.69
CA THR A 259 -32.32 -30.41 -8.21
C THR A 259 -32.42 -29.93 -9.66
N ASN A 260 -33.41 -30.34 -10.45
CA ASN A 260 -33.59 -29.68 -11.76
C ASN A 260 -33.90 -28.17 -11.66
N ARG A 261 -34.27 -27.63 -10.48
CA ARG A 261 -34.25 -26.18 -10.23
C ARG A 261 -33.06 -25.71 -9.40
N THR A 262 -32.60 -26.49 -8.41
CA THR A 262 -31.52 -26.08 -7.50
C THR A 262 -30.10 -26.47 -7.97
N GLU A 263 -29.90 -27.60 -8.63
CA GLU A 263 -28.68 -27.87 -9.43
C GLU A 263 -28.63 -27.00 -10.66
N ASN A 264 -29.72 -26.81 -11.42
CA ASN A 264 -29.68 -25.86 -12.55
C ASN A 264 -29.43 -24.42 -12.07
N GLY A 265 -29.99 -24.01 -10.93
CA GLY A 265 -29.67 -22.75 -10.29
C GLY A 265 -28.20 -22.68 -9.85
N ARG A 266 -27.67 -23.71 -9.19
CA ARG A 266 -26.25 -23.78 -8.78
C ARG A 266 -25.29 -23.82 -9.96
N LEU A 267 -25.58 -24.60 -11.00
CA LEU A 267 -24.82 -24.67 -12.25
C LEU A 267 -24.91 -23.34 -13.00
N ALA A 268 -26.06 -22.65 -12.98
CA ALA A 268 -26.19 -21.31 -13.53
C ALA A 268 -25.35 -20.30 -12.74
N THR A 269 -25.43 -20.30 -11.40
CA THR A 269 -24.62 -19.44 -10.53
C THR A 269 -23.12 -19.75 -10.65
N LEU A 270 -22.74 -21.02 -10.74
CA LEU A 270 -21.35 -21.43 -10.92
C LEU A 270 -20.84 -21.06 -12.33
N LYS A 271 -21.66 -21.18 -13.36
CA LYS A 271 -21.35 -20.69 -14.71
C LYS A 271 -21.21 -19.17 -14.75
N GLU A 272 -22.06 -18.43 -14.04
CA GLU A 272 -21.93 -16.98 -13.87
C GLU A 272 -20.65 -16.61 -13.11
N GLN A 273 -20.29 -17.35 -12.05
CA GLN A 273 -19.04 -17.16 -11.30
C GLN A 273 -17.81 -17.52 -12.15
N ILE A 274 -17.86 -18.57 -12.97
CA ILE A 274 -16.81 -18.92 -13.95
C ILE A 274 -16.65 -17.79 -14.98
N ALA A 275 -17.76 -17.28 -15.52
CA ALA A 275 -17.74 -16.15 -16.45
C ALA A 275 -17.24 -14.86 -15.78
N GLY A 276 -17.57 -14.68 -14.50
CA GLY A 276 -17.18 -13.57 -13.64
C GLY A 276 -15.77 -13.67 -13.04
N ALA A 277 -15.09 -14.81 -13.12
CA ALA A 277 -13.71 -14.94 -12.63
C ALA A 277 -12.72 -14.27 -13.59
N ALA A 278 -11.80 -13.47 -13.06
CA ALA A 278 -10.73 -12.84 -13.86
C ALA A 278 -9.54 -13.77 -14.12
N ASP A 279 -9.39 -14.80 -13.29
CA ASP A 279 -8.21 -15.67 -13.24
C ASP A 279 -8.54 -17.04 -13.84
N GLU A 280 -7.76 -17.49 -14.84
CA GLU A 280 -7.97 -18.76 -15.52
C GLU A 280 -7.73 -19.98 -14.61
N GLU A 281 -6.85 -19.88 -13.61
CA GLU A 281 -6.63 -20.97 -12.66
C GLU A 281 -7.88 -21.18 -11.80
N ILE A 282 -8.54 -20.09 -11.40
CA ILE A 282 -9.84 -20.16 -10.72
C ILE A 282 -10.89 -20.74 -11.66
N LYS A 283 -10.98 -20.25 -12.90
CA LYS A 283 -11.95 -20.79 -13.88
C LYS A 283 -11.77 -22.28 -14.05
N GLU A 284 -10.52 -22.77 -14.13
CA GLU A 284 -10.23 -24.18 -14.28
C GLU A 284 -10.61 -24.99 -13.02
N GLN A 285 -10.32 -24.46 -11.82
CA GLN A 285 -10.78 -25.08 -10.57
C GLN A 285 -12.31 -25.15 -10.49
N LEU A 286 -13.01 -24.09 -10.89
CA LEU A 286 -14.47 -24.05 -10.95
C LEU A 286 -15.05 -24.98 -12.01
N ARG A 287 -14.39 -25.12 -13.18
CA ARG A 287 -14.78 -26.08 -14.22
C ARG A 287 -14.72 -27.53 -13.73
N ARG A 288 -13.75 -27.87 -12.88
CA ARG A 288 -13.62 -29.21 -12.28
C ARG A 288 -14.72 -29.56 -11.26
N LEU A 289 -15.49 -28.56 -10.81
CA LEU A 289 -16.60 -28.75 -9.87
C LEU A 289 -17.97 -28.91 -10.55
N MET A 290 -18.03 -28.71 -11.88
CA MET A 290 -19.18 -29.06 -12.73
C MET A 290 -19.05 -30.49 -13.23
#